data_AF-A0A960ZD63-F1
#
_entry.id   AF-A0A960ZD63-F1
#
_cell.length_a   1.000
_cell.length_b   1.000
_cell.length_c   1.000
_cell.angle_alpha   90.00
_cell.angle_beta   90.00
_cell.angle_gamma   90.00
#
_symmetry.space_group_name_H-M   'P 1'
#
loop_
_entity.id
_entity.type
_entity.pdbx_description
1 polymer ?
#
loop_
_entity_poly.entity_id
_entity_poly.type
_entity_poly.pdbx_seq_one_letter_code
_entity_poly.pdbx_strand_id
1 'polypeptide(L)'
;MKMRVESHIERTCNRIMMIILLLILVLSPLSFGGVSTLHLYIFHLGIIVLTVLWGIKMVAARNVKLLKTPIYIPILLFTAYLIFHVYQSDILYYARIELIKTIDYGLLFIIFINNFYRKKYVYTVLLALMLVGVVLASLGLIHYFKKTKIVYGVGLKQELVQTVDGEQAQTFAGVLVREKPVQYENRASGTFVCPNHLAGYLELIFPFALGICLLSHLVMGARLFIGYAFIVMLSGWILTFSRGGWLGGVAAFICFIILALLRDDHRGNSWILPIIVVALSLTLIAIFVKPVQDRVLSITPTEGSAACRLNIWKDTVSLIKKAPLWGHGPSSFRWLYPSVRYRELVRKVTYTHNDYLNTIHDLGAFGLILVLLFCGMLFIQVRKIPLFFDRRDQQVILICSLSTLVAVMVHAVFDFNNQIYSNALLLMVVAGIIIVSSRNFESEQDQFIRFIEINRNLFLRALVAVIFITAGGIGFVHGSKLFLAELNFHKGELLKDAVLWDKAEKNFLTSAHLDPINPEVYANLGDILNAKSLFRKENAGDAIKLYDIALRYNPYESDFLFKKALLLKRNKQFESAYKAVKDAIALEPHHAVFISEYRKLEKLLNQKP
;
A
#
# COMPACT_ATOMS: atom_id res chain seq x y z
N MET A 1 -40.50 3.69 13.22
CA MET A 1 -40.13 5.01 12.66
C MET A 1 -39.94 4.78 11.18
N LYS A 2 -40.97 5.07 10.34
CA LYS A 2 -41.03 4.72 8.91
C LYS A 2 -39.66 4.83 8.23
N MET A 3 -39.19 3.74 7.61
CA MET A 3 -38.02 3.74 6.71
C MET A 3 -38.01 5.00 5.84
N ARG A 4 -37.14 5.95 6.17
CA ARG A 4 -37.05 7.25 5.50
C ARG A 4 -36.58 7.01 4.07
N VAL A 5 -37.39 7.41 3.10
CA VAL A 5 -37.01 7.45 1.69
C VAL A 5 -35.87 8.46 1.54
N GLU A 6 -34.72 8.01 1.01
CA GLU A 6 -33.59 8.90 0.73
C GLU A 6 -34.02 10.00 -0.23
N SER A 7 -33.64 11.23 0.09
CA SER A 7 -33.84 12.37 -0.80
C SER A 7 -33.17 12.14 -2.16
N HIS A 8 -33.62 12.84 -3.20
CA HIS A 8 -32.99 12.74 -4.52
C HIS A 8 -31.49 13.11 -4.48
N ILE A 9 -31.12 14.08 -3.63
CA ILE A 9 -29.74 14.50 -3.41
C ILE A 9 -28.92 13.39 -2.75
N GLU A 10 -29.42 12.77 -1.66
CA GLU A 10 -28.73 11.64 -1.00
C GLU A 10 -28.44 10.49 -1.96
N ARG A 11 -29.44 10.13 -2.80
CA ARG A 11 -29.27 9.07 -3.81
C ARG A 11 -28.23 9.43 -4.86
N THR A 12 -28.21 10.68 -5.30
CA THR A 12 -27.25 11.16 -6.31
C THR A 12 -25.83 11.20 -5.74
N CYS A 13 -25.63 11.76 -4.55
CA CYS A 13 -24.34 11.76 -3.86
C CYS A 13 -23.81 10.33 -3.63
N ASN A 14 -24.66 9.42 -3.13
CA ASN A 14 -24.26 8.02 -2.93
C ASN A 14 -23.82 7.34 -4.24
N ARG A 15 -24.49 7.62 -5.36
CA ARG A 15 -24.09 7.07 -6.68
C ARG A 15 -22.74 7.60 -7.13
N ILE A 16 -22.52 8.92 -7.05
CA ILE A 16 -21.23 9.54 -7.43
C ILE A 16 -20.11 9.02 -6.54
N MET A 17 -20.33 9.01 -5.21
CA MET A 17 -19.35 8.47 -4.26
C MET A 17 -19.05 6.99 -4.52
N MET A 18 -20.05 6.19 -4.87
CA MET A 18 -19.83 4.79 -5.23
C MET A 18 -18.97 4.66 -6.49
N ILE A 19 -19.21 5.47 -7.53
CA ILE A 19 -18.39 5.45 -8.75
C ILE A 19 -16.93 5.78 -8.44
N ILE A 20 -16.68 6.83 -7.65
CA ILE A 20 -15.31 7.22 -7.29
C ILE A 20 -14.64 6.14 -6.43
N LEU A 21 -15.35 5.57 -5.45
CA LEU A 21 -14.84 4.43 -4.66
C LEU A 21 -14.42 3.27 -5.57
N LEU A 22 -15.28 2.88 -6.52
CA LEU A 22 -15.00 1.80 -7.45
C LEU A 22 -13.81 2.12 -8.36
N LEU A 23 -13.70 3.35 -8.86
CA LEU A 23 -12.55 3.78 -9.66
C LEU A 23 -11.24 3.65 -8.88
N ILE A 24 -11.21 4.06 -7.60
CA ILE A 24 -10.01 3.90 -6.75
C ILE A 24 -9.68 2.41 -6.57
N LEU A 25 -10.66 1.57 -6.24
CA LEU A 25 -10.46 0.13 -6.00
C LEU A 25 -10.09 -0.66 -7.27
N VAL A 26 -10.47 -0.18 -8.45
CA VAL A 26 -10.13 -0.79 -9.74
C VAL A 26 -8.78 -0.28 -10.25
N LEU A 27 -8.55 1.03 -10.25
CA LEU A 27 -7.35 1.62 -10.85
C LEU A 27 -6.12 1.45 -9.98
N SER A 28 -6.24 1.42 -8.64
CA SER A 28 -5.07 1.25 -7.76
C SER A 28 -4.29 -0.06 -7.98
N PRO A 29 -4.91 -1.26 -8.02
CA PRO A 29 -4.16 -2.47 -8.34
C PRO A 29 -3.68 -2.49 -9.80
N LEU A 30 -4.44 -1.95 -10.75
CA LEU A 30 -4.03 -1.90 -12.16
C LEU A 30 -2.84 -0.94 -12.40
N SER A 31 -2.63 0.03 -11.50
CA SER A 31 -1.49 0.96 -11.50
C SER A 31 -0.29 0.41 -10.71
N PHE A 32 0.06 -0.85 -10.96
CA PHE A 32 1.11 -1.61 -10.23
C PHE A 32 0.96 -1.58 -8.69
N GLY A 33 -0.28 -1.64 -8.19
CA GLY A 33 -0.57 -1.59 -6.76
C GLY A 33 -0.51 -0.20 -6.12
N GLY A 34 -0.40 0.86 -6.93
CA GLY A 34 -0.31 2.24 -6.43
C GLY A 34 1.00 2.53 -5.71
N VAL A 35 2.09 1.82 -6.04
CA VAL A 35 3.37 1.90 -5.32
C VAL A 35 4.13 3.20 -5.62
N SER A 36 3.95 3.79 -6.80
CA SER A 36 4.56 5.09 -7.08
C SER A 36 3.81 6.21 -6.34
N THR A 37 4.57 7.17 -5.82
CA THR A 37 4.14 8.47 -5.29
C THR A 37 3.15 9.21 -6.20
N LEU A 38 3.40 9.24 -7.52
CA LEU A 38 2.49 9.91 -8.48
C LEU A 38 1.07 9.31 -8.43
N HIS A 39 0.94 7.99 -8.57
CA HIS A 39 -0.36 7.31 -8.51
C HIS A 39 -1.00 7.41 -7.13
N LEU A 40 -0.21 7.35 -6.05
CA LEU A 40 -0.70 7.57 -4.69
C LEU A 40 -1.39 8.93 -4.57
N TYR A 41 -0.80 10.01 -5.07
CA TYR A 41 -1.44 11.33 -4.99
C TYR A 41 -2.72 11.46 -5.82
N ILE A 42 -2.84 10.75 -6.93
CA ILE A 42 -4.10 10.67 -7.70
C ILE A 42 -5.21 10.04 -6.85
N PHE A 43 -4.92 8.92 -6.18
CA PHE A 43 -5.90 8.25 -5.34
C PHE A 43 -6.22 9.04 -4.07
N HIS A 44 -5.22 9.69 -3.47
CA HIS A 44 -5.40 10.62 -2.35
C HIS A 44 -6.38 11.74 -2.70
N LEU A 45 -6.22 12.38 -3.86
CA LEU A 45 -7.16 13.38 -4.35
C LEU A 45 -8.58 12.81 -4.54
N GLY A 46 -8.69 11.57 -5.04
CA GLY A 46 -9.96 10.86 -5.13
C GLY A 46 -10.64 10.66 -3.76
N ILE A 47 -9.88 10.32 -2.72
CA ILE A 47 -10.39 10.14 -1.35
C ILE A 47 -10.77 11.49 -0.72
N ILE A 48 -10.03 12.56 -0.99
CA ILE A 48 -10.42 13.91 -0.57
C ILE A 48 -11.74 14.32 -1.24
N VAL A 49 -11.90 14.07 -2.54
CA VAL A 49 -13.17 14.34 -3.25
C VAL A 49 -14.32 13.52 -2.65
N LEU A 50 -14.11 12.24 -2.32
CA LEU A 50 -15.09 11.43 -1.59
C LEU A 50 -15.47 12.05 -0.24
N THR A 51 -14.48 12.57 0.49
CA THR A 51 -14.68 13.19 1.81
C THR A 51 -15.49 14.48 1.69
N VAL A 52 -15.18 15.33 0.70
CA VAL A 52 -15.94 16.56 0.40
C VAL A 52 -17.37 16.23 -0.01
N LEU A 53 -17.57 15.26 -0.92
CA LEU A 53 -18.90 14.83 -1.34
C LEU A 53 -19.71 14.24 -0.18
N TRP A 54 -19.07 13.51 0.73
CA TRP A 54 -19.71 13.04 1.94
C TRP A 54 -20.15 14.20 2.84
N GLY A 55 -19.29 15.20 3.02
CA GLY A 55 -19.62 16.47 3.70
C GLY A 55 -20.84 17.16 3.09
N ILE A 56 -20.82 17.40 1.78
CA ILE A 56 -21.91 18.01 1.02
C ILE A 56 -23.21 17.22 1.20
N LYS A 57 -23.15 15.89 1.09
CA LYS A 57 -24.29 14.99 1.30
C LYS A 57 -24.92 15.22 2.68
N MET A 58 -24.12 15.23 3.75
CA MET A 58 -24.63 15.42 5.12
C MET A 58 -25.37 16.74 5.30
N VAL A 59 -24.87 17.80 4.68
CA VAL A 59 -25.41 19.16 4.76
C VAL A 59 -26.70 19.28 3.97
N ALA A 60 -26.68 18.85 2.71
CA ALA A 60 -27.81 18.93 1.80
C ALA A 60 -28.97 18.04 2.25
N ALA A 61 -28.66 16.85 2.78
CA ALA A 61 -29.66 15.94 3.34
C ALA A 61 -30.29 16.41 4.66
N ARG A 62 -29.73 17.46 5.27
CA ARG A 62 -30.04 17.92 6.63
C ARG A 62 -29.94 16.77 7.64
N ASN A 63 -28.98 15.87 7.41
CA ASN A 63 -28.92 14.56 8.05
C ASN A 63 -27.46 14.13 8.30
N VAL A 64 -26.84 14.67 9.35
CA VAL A 64 -25.51 14.30 9.82
C VAL A 64 -25.65 13.07 10.72
N LYS A 65 -25.31 11.90 10.16
CA LYS A 65 -25.35 10.60 10.84
C LYS A 65 -23.98 9.96 10.78
N LEU A 66 -23.43 9.65 11.95
CA LEU A 66 -22.22 8.84 12.09
C LEU A 66 -22.55 7.55 12.81
N LEU A 67 -22.15 6.41 12.25
CA LEU A 67 -22.33 5.10 12.85
C LEU A 67 -21.61 5.08 14.20
N LYS A 68 -22.32 4.83 15.31
CA LYS A 68 -21.69 4.74 16.63
C LYS A 68 -20.96 3.41 16.74
N THR A 69 -19.63 3.47 16.76
CA THR A 69 -18.80 2.27 16.89
C THR A 69 -17.49 2.60 17.59
N PRO A 70 -17.02 1.71 18.50
CA PRO A 70 -15.76 1.96 19.20
C PRO A 70 -14.53 1.84 18.29
N ILE A 71 -14.67 1.28 17.08
CA ILE A 71 -13.57 1.09 16.11
C ILE A 71 -12.92 2.41 15.67
N TYR A 72 -13.60 3.55 15.84
CA TYR A 72 -12.97 4.86 15.62
C TYR A 72 -11.82 5.13 16.59
N ILE A 73 -11.85 4.56 17.80
CA ILE A 73 -10.84 4.80 18.84
C ILE A 73 -9.44 4.41 18.35
N PRO A 74 -9.15 3.15 17.96
CA PRO A 74 -7.81 2.80 17.48
C PRO A 74 -7.41 3.57 16.22
N ILE A 75 -8.34 3.88 15.31
CA ILE A 75 -8.04 4.66 14.09
C ILE A 75 -7.61 6.09 14.44
N LEU A 76 -8.38 6.78 15.28
CA LEU A 76 -8.09 8.16 15.68
C LEU A 76 -6.82 8.23 16.54
N LEU A 77 -6.64 7.29 17.47
CA LEU A 77 -5.41 7.19 18.27
C LEU A 77 -4.19 6.92 17.39
N PHE A 78 -4.27 5.99 16.44
CA PHE A 78 -3.17 5.70 15.52
C PHE A 78 -2.86 6.89 14.61
N THR A 79 -3.88 7.59 14.11
CA THR A 79 -3.68 8.79 13.29
C THR A 79 -3.03 9.91 14.09
N ALA A 80 -3.52 10.19 15.31
CA ALA A 80 -2.94 11.20 16.18
C ALA A 80 -1.50 10.85 16.59
N TYR A 81 -1.25 9.59 16.91
CA TYR A 81 0.06 9.05 17.18
C TYR A 81 1.00 9.25 15.99
N LEU A 82 0.56 8.91 14.77
CA LEU A 82 1.37 9.06 13.57
C LEU A 82 1.67 10.53 13.26
N ILE A 83 0.69 11.44 13.43
CA ILE A 83 0.91 12.90 13.27
C ILE A 83 2.05 13.35 14.20
N PHE A 84 2.00 12.97 15.47
CA PHE A 84 3.05 13.31 16.43
C PHE A 84 4.43 12.75 16.00
N HIS A 85 4.48 11.50 15.57
CA HIS A 85 5.71 10.86 15.12
C HIS A 85 6.31 11.45 13.84
N VAL A 86 5.47 11.94 12.92
CA VAL A 86 5.94 12.60 11.69
C VAL A 86 6.71 13.87 12.02
N TYR A 87 6.24 14.66 13.00
CA TYR A 87 6.94 15.87 13.44
C TYR A 87 8.28 15.59 14.13
N GLN A 88 8.46 14.39 14.69
CA GLN A 88 9.71 13.97 15.30
C GLN A 88 10.64 13.23 14.33
N SER A 89 10.21 12.99 13.10
CA SER A 89 10.98 12.21 12.15
C SER A 89 12.12 13.04 11.56
N ASP A 90 13.31 12.46 11.56
CA ASP A 90 14.50 13.02 10.89
C ASP A 90 14.32 13.09 9.36
N ILE A 91 13.37 12.35 8.78
CA ILE A 91 13.14 12.26 7.33
C ILE A 91 11.68 12.59 6.99
N LEU A 92 11.33 13.86 7.19
CA LEU A 92 9.96 14.36 7.10
C LEU A 92 9.25 14.03 5.78
N TYR A 93 9.98 14.02 4.64
CA TYR A 93 9.40 13.74 3.33
C TYR A 93 8.73 12.36 3.26
N TYR A 94 9.44 11.29 3.64
CA TYR A 94 8.88 9.93 3.59
C TYR A 94 7.89 9.68 4.74
N ALA A 95 8.13 10.25 5.92
CA ALA A 95 7.19 10.16 7.03
C ALA A 95 5.83 10.79 6.68
N ARG A 96 5.82 11.93 5.98
CA ARG A 96 4.61 12.57 5.47
C ARG A 96 3.86 11.68 4.48
N ILE A 97 4.55 10.94 3.62
CA ILE A 97 3.90 10.01 2.69
C ILE A 97 3.14 8.92 3.45
N GLU A 98 3.74 8.35 4.50
CA GLU A 98 3.05 7.36 5.36
C GLU A 98 1.86 7.95 6.12
N LEU A 99 1.95 9.22 6.53
CA LEU A 99 0.82 9.93 7.12
C LEU A 99 -0.33 10.07 6.12
N ILE A 100 -0.04 10.46 4.87
CA ILE A 100 -1.04 10.60 3.82
C ILE A 100 -1.74 9.25 3.57
N LYS A 101 -0.98 8.15 3.44
CA LYS A 101 -1.54 6.80 3.31
C LYS A 101 -2.46 6.44 4.48
N THR A 102 -2.02 6.69 5.71
CA THR A 102 -2.80 6.37 6.90
C THR A 102 -4.10 7.18 6.98
N ILE A 103 -4.05 8.47 6.65
CA ILE A 103 -5.23 9.32 6.56
C ILE A 103 -6.20 8.79 5.49
N ASP A 104 -5.70 8.42 4.32
CA ASP A 104 -6.50 7.84 3.24
C ASP A 104 -7.21 6.56 3.69
N TYR A 105 -6.49 5.65 4.34
CA TYR A 105 -7.02 4.39 4.85
C TYR A 105 -8.13 4.63 5.87
N GLY A 106 -7.89 5.53 6.83
CA GLY A 106 -8.87 5.91 7.85
C GLY A 106 -10.12 6.56 7.25
N LEU A 107 -9.94 7.54 6.35
CA LEU A 107 -11.05 8.22 5.67
C LEU A 107 -11.87 7.24 4.83
N LEU A 108 -11.23 6.40 4.03
CA LEU A 108 -11.91 5.42 3.19
C LEU A 108 -12.78 4.47 4.03
N PHE A 109 -12.24 3.94 5.13
CA PHE A 109 -12.97 3.09 6.05
C PHE A 109 -14.17 3.82 6.68
N ILE A 110 -13.97 5.03 7.19
CA ILE A 110 -15.03 5.82 7.82
C ILE A 110 -16.12 6.14 6.80
N ILE A 111 -15.76 6.57 5.59
CA ILE A 111 -16.71 6.84 4.50
C ILE A 111 -17.50 5.57 4.17
N PHE A 112 -16.82 4.42 4.08
CA PHE A 112 -17.45 3.16 3.72
C PHE A 112 -18.53 2.75 4.71
N ILE A 113 -18.22 2.67 6.01
CA ILE A 113 -19.17 2.20 7.02
C ILE A 113 -20.36 3.14 7.22
N ASN A 114 -20.20 4.43 6.89
CA ASN A 114 -21.23 5.44 7.05
C ASN A 114 -22.13 5.61 5.81
N ASN A 115 -21.67 5.21 4.62
CA ASN A 115 -22.40 5.44 3.37
C ASN A 115 -22.81 4.16 2.63
N PHE A 116 -22.03 3.09 2.76
CA PHE A 116 -22.16 1.87 1.94
C PHE A 116 -22.59 0.65 2.75
N TYR A 117 -23.46 0.86 3.75
CA TYR A 117 -23.91 -0.21 4.66
C TYR A 117 -25.09 -1.06 4.15
N ARG A 118 -25.77 -0.63 3.08
CA ARG A 118 -26.88 -1.42 2.49
C ARG A 118 -26.34 -2.59 1.68
N LYS A 119 -27.08 -3.71 1.68
CA LYS A 119 -26.74 -4.95 0.94
C LYS A 119 -26.31 -4.65 -0.50
N LYS A 120 -27.09 -3.87 -1.25
CA LYS A 120 -26.77 -3.50 -2.64
C LYS A 120 -25.34 -2.96 -2.81
N TYR A 121 -24.90 -2.06 -1.93
CA TYR A 121 -23.58 -1.44 -2.05
C TYR A 121 -22.45 -2.44 -1.77
N VAL A 122 -22.59 -3.26 -0.72
CA VAL A 122 -21.62 -4.32 -0.39
C VAL A 122 -21.47 -5.29 -1.56
N TYR A 123 -22.58 -5.76 -2.14
CA TYR A 123 -22.53 -6.67 -3.29
C TYR A 123 -21.95 -6.01 -4.55
N THR A 124 -22.24 -4.73 -4.82
CA THR A 124 -21.62 -4.01 -5.94
C THR A 124 -20.11 -3.91 -5.78
N VAL A 125 -19.63 -3.59 -4.58
CA VAL A 125 -18.19 -3.53 -4.29
C VAL A 125 -17.55 -4.91 -4.41
N LEU A 126 -18.15 -5.95 -3.81
CA LEU A 126 -17.65 -7.32 -3.91
C LEU A 126 -17.59 -7.81 -5.37
N LEU A 127 -18.62 -7.54 -6.19
CA LEU A 127 -18.61 -7.91 -7.60
C LEU A 127 -17.48 -7.21 -8.37
N ALA A 128 -17.29 -5.90 -8.16
CA ALA A 128 -16.22 -5.16 -8.80
C ALA A 128 -14.84 -5.70 -8.39
N LEU A 129 -14.64 -6.00 -7.09
CA LEU A 129 -13.41 -6.59 -6.58
C LEU A 129 -13.16 -7.98 -7.18
N MET A 130 -14.18 -8.84 -7.29
CA MET A 130 -14.06 -10.15 -7.93
C MET A 130 -13.68 -10.02 -9.41
N LEU A 131 -14.27 -9.07 -10.15
CA LEU A 131 -13.92 -8.81 -11.55
C LEU A 131 -12.45 -8.37 -11.68
N VAL A 132 -12.00 -7.45 -10.82
CA VAL A 132 -10.59 -7.04 -10.79
C VAL A 132 -9.69 -8.22 -10.43
N GLY A 133 -10.04 -9.01 -9.42
CA GLY A 133 -9.31 -10.21 -9.03
C GLY A 133 -9.16 -11.22 -10.17
N VAL A 134 -10.23 -11.46 -10.93
CA VAL A 134 -10.22 -12.32 -12.12
C VAL A 134 -9.31 -11.75 -13.21
N VAL A 135 -9.38 -10.45 -13.49
CA VAL A 135 -8.49 -9.80 -14.48
C VAL A 135 -7.02 -9.94 -14.06
N LEU A 136 -6.70 -9.63 -12.81
CA LEU A 136 -5.33 -9.71 -12.29
C LEU A 136 -4.79 -11.14 -12.28
N ALA A 137 -5.62 -12.10 -11.86
CA ALA A 137 -5.26 -13.51 -11.87
C ALA A 137 -5.07 -14.02 -13.30
N SER A 138 -5.93 -13.63 -14.24
CA SER A 138 -5.82 -13.99 -15.66
C SER A 138 -4.55 -13.44 -16.29
N LEU A 139 -4.21 -12.17 -16.03
CA LEU A 139 -2.93 -11.58 -16.43
C LEU A 139 -1.75 -12.34 -15.81
N GLY A 140 -1.86 -12.71 -14.54
CA GLY A 140 -0.87 -13.54 -13.84
C GLY A 140 -0.68 -14.92 -14.50
N LEU A 141 -1.77 -15.60 -14.87
CA LEU A 141 -1.75 -16.87 -15.59
C LEU A 141 -1.07 -16.72 -16.96
N ILE A 142 -1.43 -15.67 -17.72
CA ILE A 142 -0.79 -15.35 -19.00
C ILE A 142 0.71 -15.18 -18.81
N HIS A 143 1.14 -14.41 -17.82
CA HIS A 143 2.56 -14.22 -17.53
C HIS A 143 3.28 -15.54 -17.21
N TYR A 144 2.64 -16.42 -16.46
CA TYR A 144 3.21 -17.72 -16.07
C TYR A 144 3.36 -18.67 -17.26
N PHE A 145 2.29 -18.83 -18.06
CA PHE A 145 2.27 -19.76 -19.20
C PHE A 145 3.07 -19.26 -20.39
N LYS A 146 3.01 -17.96 -20.71
CA LYS A 146 3.78 -17.36 -21.81
C LYS A 146 5.20 -16.98 -21.42
N LYS A 147 5.59 -17.14 -20.14
CA LYS A 147 6.93 -16.82 -19.64
C LYS A 147 7.34 -15.37 -19.91
N THR A 148 6.37 -14.44 -19.86
CA THR A 148 6.64 -13.04 -20.18
C THR A 148 7.41 -12.37 -19.04
N LYS A 149 8.43 -11.59 -19.43
CA LYS A 149 9.17 -10.70 -18.51
C LYS A 149 8.48 -9.35 -18.35
N ILE A 150 7.62 -8.98 -19.29
CA ILE A 150 6.92 -7.71 -19.30
C ILE A 150 5.61 -7.81 -18.51
N VAL A 151 5.35 -6.77 -17.70
CA VAL A 151 4.11 -6.54 -16.97
C VAL A 151 3.49 -5.24 -17.46
N TYR A 152 2.21 -5.32 -17.77
CA TYR A 152 1.41 -4.17 -18.17
C TYR A 152 0.61 -3.64 -16.97
N GLY A 153 0.48 -2.32 -16.90
CA GLY A 153 -0.40 -1.61 -15.97
C GLY A 153 -1.10 -0.47 -16.69
N VAL A 154 -1.90 0.30 -15.96
CA VAL A 154 -2.54 1.52 -16.47
C VAL A 154 -2.20 2.69 -15.56
N GLY A 155 -2.13 3.90 -16.12
CA GLY A 155 -1.87 5.09 -15.32
C GLY A 155 -1.36 6.27 -16.14
N LEU A 156 -0.66 7.19 -15.46
CA LEU A 156 -0.05 8.34 -16.13
C LEU A 156 1.31 7.94 -16.70
N LYS A 157 1.38 7.90 -18.03
CA LYS A 157 2.61 7.65 -18.80
C LYS A 157 3.24 8.99 -19.16
N GLN A 158 4.56 9.08 -19.01
CA GLN A 158 5.34 10.24 -19.46
C GLN A 158 6.27 9.82 -20.58
N GLU A 159 6.26 10.57 -21.68
CA GLU A 159 7.05 10.28 -22.87
C GLU A 159 7.64 11.57 -23.48
N LEU A 160 8.77 11.41 -24.17
CA LEU A 160 9.35 12.47 -24.98
C LEU A 160 8.63 12.52 -26.31
N VAL A 161 8.11 13.70 -26.65
CA VAL A 161 7.41 13.98 -27.90
C VAL A 161 8.17 15.07 -28.62
N GLN A 162 8.45 14.85 -29.91
CA GLN A 162 9.03 15.88 -30.77
C GLN A 162 7.97 16.95 -31.03
N THR A 163 8.22 18.19 -30.59
CA THR A 163 7.37 19.34 -30.91
C THR A 163 8.14 20.35 -31.77
N VAL A 164 7.46 21.41 -32.21
CA VAL A 164 8.07 22.51 -32.98
C VAL A 164 9.22 23.17 -32.19
N ASP A 165 9.11 23.20 -30.86
CA ASP A 165 10.11 23.75 -29.93
C ASP A 165 11.13 22.68 -29.45
N GLY A 166 11.27 21.58 -30.20
CA GLY A 166 12.12 20.43 -29.91
C GLY A 166 11.48 19.38 -29.00
N GLU A 167 12.27 18.46 -28.46
CA GLU A 167 11.75 17.38 -27.61
C GLU A 167 11.19 17.92 -26.28
N GLN A 168 9.99 17.48 -25.92
CA GLN A 168 9.32 17.83 -24.67
C GLN A 168 8.75 16.61 -23.97
N ALA A 169 8.78 16.59 -22.64
CA ALA A 169 8.13 15.57 -21.84
C ALA A 169 6.63 15.87 -21.70
N GLN A 170 5.79 15.02 -22.32
CA GLN A 170 4.34 15.10 -22.22
C GLN A 170 3.79 13.96 -21.34
N THR A 171 2.59 14.16 -20.79
CA THR A 171 1.94 13.20 -19.89
C THR A 171 0.58 12.83 -20.44
N PHE A 172 0.31 11.53 -20.53
CA PHE A 172 -0.95 11.00 -21.04
C PHE A 172 -1.44 9.85 -20.15
N ALA A 173 -2.76 9.65 -20.10
CA ALA A 173 -3.31 8.43 -19.55
C ALA A 173 -3.08 7.29 -20.55
N GLY A 174 -2.53 6.16 -20.10
CA GLY A 174 -2.22 5.06 -21.00
C GLY A 174 -1.72 3.78 -20.31
N VAL A 175 -1.26 2.86 -21.15
CA VAL A 175 -0.66 1.60 -20.71
C VAL A 175 0.77 1.83 -20.26
N LEU A 176 1.05 1.41 -19.03
CA LEU A 176 2.39 1.42 -18.45
C LEU A 176 3.06 0.06 -18.62
N VAL A 177 4.38 0.08 -18.74
CA VAL A 177 5.20 -1.12 -18.98
C VAL A 177 6.31 -1.20 -17.94
N ARG A 178 6.46 -2.38 -17.32
CA ARG A 178 7.54 -2.69 -16.38
C ARG A 178 8.11 -4.06 -16.68
N GLU A 179 9.41 -4.22 -16.49
CA GLU A 179 10.07 -5.51 -16.56
C GLU A 179 10.10 -6.19 -15.19
N LYS A 180 9.91 -7.50 -15.16
CA LYS A 180 10.04 -8.30 -13.95
C LYS A 180 11.52 -8.45 -13.58
N PRO A 181 11.87 -8.19 -12.31
CA PRO A 181 13.12 -8.65 -11.75
C PRO A 181 13.32 -10.16 -11.99
N VAL A 182 14.56 -10.58 -12.27
CA VAL A 182 14.94 -11.98 -12.55
C VAL A 182 14.37 -12.97 -11.51
N GLN A 183 14.36 -12.57 -10.24
CA GLN A 183 13.82 -13.37 -9.12
C GLN A 183 12.29 -13.60 -9.16
N TYR A 184 11.56 -12.88 -10.00
CA TYR A 184 10.11 -13.00 -10.19
C TYR A 184 9.75 -13.63 -11.55
N GLU A 185 10.74 -14.01 -12.35
CA GLU A 185 10.50 -14.80 -13.55
C GLU A 185 9.78 -16.11 -13.21
N ASN A 186 8.98 -16.61 -14.16
CA ASN A 186 8.18 -17.84 -13.98
C ASN A 186 7.14 -17.80 -12.86
N ARG A 187 6.73 -16.62 -12.39
CA ARG A 187 5.70 -16.46 -11.36
C ARG A 187 4.57 -15.55 -11.84
N ALA A 188 3.34 -15.88 -11.45
CA ALA A 188 2.17 -15.04 -11.69
C ALA A 188 2.28 -13.76 -10.86
N SER A 189 2.17 -12.61 -11.51
CA SER A 189 2.32 -11.29 -10.86
C SER A 189 1.15 -10.36 -11.11
N GLY A 190 0.27 -10.66 -12.09
CA GLY A 190 -0.72 -9.71 -12.57
C GLY A 190 -0.04 -8.38 -12.90
N THR A 191 -0.69 -7.28 -12.54
CA THR A 191 -0.12 -5.93 -12.65
C THR A 191 0.84 -5.58 -11.51
N PHE A 192 1.00 -6.35 -10.44
CA PHE A 192 1.77 -5.93 -9.24
C PHE A 192 3.28 -5.98 -9.39
N VAL A 193 3.82 -6.52 -10.50
CA VAL A 193 5.23 -6.89 -10.72
C VAL A 193 5.74 -7.94 -9.72
N CYS A 194 5.64 -7.68 -8.41
CA CYS A 194 5.92 -8.61 -7.33
C CYS A 194 4.79 -9.65 -7.18
N PRO A 195 5.07 -10.96 -7.38
CA PRO A 195 4.09 -12.03 -7.22
C PRO A 195 3.47 -12.11 -5.82
N ASN A 196 4.24 -11.73 -4.78
CA ASN A 196 3.76 -11.81 -3.40
C ASN A 196 2.65 -10.78 -3.14
N HIS A 197 2.74 -9.59 -3.74
CA HIS A 197 1.72 -8.55 -3.60
C HIS A 197 0.42 -8.91 -4.32
N LEU A 198 0.52 -9.59 -5.48
CA LEU A 198 -0.66 -10.18 -6.13
C LEU A 198 -1.29 -11.25 -5.23
N ALA A 199 -0.50 -12.11 -4.60
CA ALA A 199 -1.02 -13.14 -3.70
C ALA A 199 -1.81 -12.50 -2.54
N GLY A 200 -1.23 -11.48 -1.90
CA GLY A 200 -1.91 -10.71 -0.84
C GLY A 200 -3.20 -10.02 -1.33
N TYR A 201 -3.24 -9.52 -2.57
CA TYR A 201 -4.46 -8.94 -3.13
C TYR A 201 -5.55 -9.98 -3.40
N LEU A 202 -5.19 -11.13 -4.00
CA LEU A 202 -6.14 -12.21 -4.28
C LEU A 202 -6.69 -12.82 -2.99
N GLU A 203 -5.85 -12.91 -1.94
CA GLU A 203 -6.24 -13.36 -0.60
C GLU A 203 -7.36 -12.55 0.03
N LEU A 204 -7.43 -11.26 -0.32
CA LEU A 204 -8.48 -10.34 0.15
C LEU A 204 -9.85 -10.59 -0.50
N ILE A 205 -9.93 -11.43 -1.54
CA ILE A 205 -11.12 -11.52 -2.41
C ILE A 205 -11.64 -12.94 -2.51
N PHE A 206 -10.76 -13.91 -2.73
CA PHE A 206 -11.17 -15.28 -3.02
C PHE A 206 -12.00 -15.98 -1.91
N PRO A 207 -11.93 -15.65 -0.59
CA PRO A 207 -12.81 -16.28 0.40
C PRO A 207 -14.26 -15.82 0.22
N PHE A 208 -14.49 -14.59 -0.25
CA PHE A 208 -15.83 -14.10 -0.59
C PHE A 208 -16.41 -14.87 -1.78
N ALA A 209 -15.61 -15.13 -2.81
CA ALA A 209 -16.08 -15.90 -3.96
C ALA A 209 -16.42 -17.34 -3.55
N LEU A 210 -15.59 -17.98 -2.73
CA LEU A 210 -15.87 -19.30 -2.16
C LEU A 210 -17.17 -19.31 -1.35
N GLY A 211 -17.30 -18.41 -0.37
CA GLY A 211 -18.45 -18.38 0.52
C GLY A 211 -19.75 -18.03 -0.20
N ILE A 212 -19.74 -17.06 -1.12
CA ILE A 212 -20.93 -16.73 -1.90
C ILE A 212 -21.31 -17.91 -2.83
N CYS A 213 -20.35 -18.53 -3.50
CA CYS A 213 -20.62 -19.69 -4.36
C CYS A 213 -21.24 -20.85 -3.58
N LEU A 214 -20.74 -21.15 -2.39
CA LEU A 214 -21.15 -22.34 -1.64
C LEU A 214 -22.36 -22.11 -0.72
N LEU A 215 -22.47 -20.94 -0.10
CA LEU A 215 -23.36 -20.71 1.03
C LEU A 215 -24.46 -19.65 0.77
N SER A 216 -24.41 -18.90 -0.33
CA SER A 216 -25.43 -17.87 -0.63
C SER A 216 -26.70 -18.41 -1.29
N HIS A 217 -27.77 -17.60 -1.28
CA HIS A 217 -29.05 -17.90 -1.94
C HIS A 217 -29.16 -17.43 -3.39
N LEU A 218 -28.04 -17.07 -4.02
CA LEU A 218 -28.06 -16.67 -5.42
C LEU A 218 -28.51 -17.82 -6.33
N VAL A 219 -29.11 -17.47 -7.46
CA VAL A 219 -29.51 -18.45 -8.49
C VAL A 219 -28.31 -19.27 -8.97
N MET A 220 -28.54 -20.52 -9.37
CA MET A 220 -27.47 -21.47 -9.73
C MET A 220 -26.49 -20.89 -10.75
N GLY A 221 -26.98 -20.23 -11.81
CA GLY A 221 -26.11 -19.61 -12.82
C GLY A 221 -25.15 -18.57 -12.25
N ALA A 222 -25.62 -17.72 -11.33
CA ALA A 222 -24.76 -16.74 -10.66
C ALA A 222 -23.73 -17.41 -9.74
N ARG A 223 -24.13 -18.48 -9.04
CA ARG A 223 -23.21 -19.27 -8.21
C ARG A 223 -22.12 -19.93 -9.05
N LEU A 224 -22.47 -20.53 -10.20
CA LEU A 224 -21.51 -21.12 -11.13
C LEU A 224 -20.53 -20.09 -11.68
N PHE A 225 -21.02 -18.89 -12.05
CA PHE A 225 -20.15 -17.79 -12.50
C PHE A 225 -19.17 -17.34 -11.41
N ILE A 226 -19.63 -17.20 -10.17
CA ILE A 226 -18.77 -16.86 -9.02
C ILE A 226 -17.79 -18.01 -8.71
N GLY A 227 -18.22 -19.27 -8.85
CA GLY A 227 -17.36 -20.44 -8.73
C GLY A 227 -16.24 -20.46 -9.77
N TYR A 228 -16.55 -20.11 -11.02
CA TYR A 228 -15.53 -19.92 -12.07
C TYR A 228 -14.55 -18.80 -11.70
N ALA A 229 -15.05 -17.65 -11.24
CA ALA A 229 -14.20 -16.56 -10.77
C ALA A 229 -13.28 -16.99 -9.63
N PHE A 230 -13.79 -17.77 -8.67
CA PHE A 230 -13.01 -18.37 -7.59
C PHE A 230 -11.88 -19.25 -8.14
N ILE A 231 -12.16 -20.15 -9.09
CA ILE A 231 -11.15 -21.05 -9.67
C ILE A 231 -10.05 -20.26 -10.37
N VAL A 232 -10.40 -19.24 -11.16
CA VAL A 232 -9.41 -18.39 -11.84
C VAL A 232 -8.53 -17.65 -10.83
N MET A 233 -9.13 -17.03 -9.81
CA MET A 233 -8.39 -16.34 -8.76
C MET A 233 -7.50 -17.29 -7.97
N LEU A 234 -8.00 -18.46 -7.57
CA LEU A 234 -7.26 -19.48 -6.84
C LEU A 234 -6.05 -19.97 -7.67
N SER A 235 -6.25 -20.19 -8.98
CA SER A 235 -5.18 -20.60 -9.90
C SER A 235 -4.09 -19.53 -10.00
N GLY A 236 -4.48 -18.26 -10.18
CA GLY A 236 -3.54 -17.13 -10.19
C GLY A 236 -2.77 -17.00 -8.88
N TRP A 237 -3.46 -17.16 -7.75
CA TRP A 237 -2.89 -17.12 -6.40
C TRP A 237 -1.87 -18.25 -6.16
N ILE A 238 -2.18 -19.48 -6.57
CA ILE A 238 -1.24 -20.62 -6.48
C ILE A 238 0.02 -20.33 -7.30
N LEU A 239 -0.14 -19.93 -8.56
CA LEU A 239 0.98 -19.70 -9.47
C LEU A 239 1.80 -18.45 -9.16
N THR A 240 1.43 -17.68 -8.13
CA THR A 240 2.34 -16.66 -7.57
C THR A 240 3.56 -17.30 -6.91
N PHE A 241 3.48 -18.56 -6.47
CA PHE A 241 4.50 -19.25 -5.67
C PHE A 241 4.92 -18.47 -4.40
N SER A 242 4.01 -17.65 -3.87
CA SER A 242 4.19 -16.95 -2.60
C SER A 242 3.90 -17.90 -1.45
N ARG A 243 4.96 -18.37 -0.77
CA ARG A 243 4.84 -19.27 0.39
C ARG A 243 4.06 -18.63 1.54
N GLY A 244 4.35 -17.36 1.83
CA GLY A 244 3.60 -16.58 2.82
C GLY A 244 2.14 -16.43 2.44
N GLY A 245 1.88 -16.28 1.14
CA GLY A 245 0.53 -16.23 0.62
C GLY A 245 -0.21 -17.55 0.81
N TRP A 246 0.41 -18.68 0.42
CA TRP A 246 -0.13 -20.01 0.64
C TRP A 246 -0.51 -20.29 2.10
N LEU A 247 0.38 -19.94 3.04
CA LEU A 247 0.10 -20.07 4.46
C LEU A 247 -1.07 -19.18 4.90
N GLY A 248 -1.13 -17.93 4.43
CA GLY A 248 -2.25 -17.02 4.67
C GLY A 248 -3.57 -17.56 4.16
N GLY A 249 -3.63 -18.01 2.90
CA GLY A 249 -4.83 -18.59 2.30
C GLY A 249 -5.29 -19.89 2.96
N VAL A 250 -4.36 -20.78 3.36
CA VAL A 250 -4.70 -21.98 4.12
C VAL A 250 -5.27 -21.62 5.49
N ALA A 251 -4.67 -20.66 6.21
CA ALA A 251 -5.22 -20.18 7.47
C ALA A 251 -6.61 -19.55 7.30
N ALA A 252 -6.83 -18.83 6.21
CA ALA A 252 -8.14 -18.29 5.82
C ALA A 252 -9.17 -19.40 5.62
N PHE A 253 -8.82 -20.47 4.91
CA PHE A 253 -9.71 -21.61 4.67
C PHE A 253 -10.04 -22.36 5.96
N ILE A 254 -9.05 -22.59 6.82
CA ILE A 254 -9.28 -23.21 8.14
C ILE A 254 -10.24 -22.35 8.96
N CYS A 255 -9.98 -21.04 9.02
CA CYS A 255 -10.87 -20.10 9.71
C CYS A 255 -12.28 -20.11 9.09
N PHE A 256 -12.40 -20.09 7.76
CA PHE A 256 -13.67 -20.15 7.05
C PHE A 256 -14.46 -21.40 7.41
N ILE A 257 -13.81 -22.57 7.39
CA ILE A 257 -14.43 -23.85 7.76
C ILE A 257 -14.91 -23.79 9.21
N ILE A 258 -14.05 -23.40 10.16
CA ILE A 258 -14.42 -23.30 11.59
C ILE A 258 -15.65 -22.40 11.76
N LEU A 259 -15.62 -21.20 11.17
CA LEU A 259 -16.72 -20.25 11.30
C LEU A 259 -18.00 -20.71 10.57
N ALA A 260 -17.86 -21.45 9.46
CA ALA A 260 -18.98 -22.06 8.76
C ALA A 260 -19.56 -23.28 9.53
N LEU A 261 -18.76 -23.98 10.33
CA LEU A 261 -19.24 -25.06 11.21
C LEU A 261 -20.01 -24.54 12.42
N LEU A 262 -19.62 -23.37 12.93
CA LEU A 262 -20.37 -22.66 13.98
C LEU A 262 -21.72 -22.13 13.49
N ARG A 263 -22.02 -22.30 12.19
CA ARG A 263 -23.30 -21.94 11.61
C ARG A 263 -24.29 -23.09 11.77
N ASP A 264 -25.26 -22.94 12.66
CA ASP A 264 -26.48 -23.74 12.73
C ASP A 264 -27.30 -23.60 11.43
N ASP A 265 -27.14 -24.54 10.50
CA ASP A 265 -27.96 -24.65 9.29
C ASP A 265 -28.75 -25.97 9.34
N HIS A 266 -30.06 -25.88 9.54
CA HIS A 266 -31.00 -27.01 9.57
C HIS A 266 -31.03 -27.86 8.27
N ARG A 267 -30.20 -27.56 7.26
CA ARG A 267 -30.11 -28.32 6.00
C ARG A 267 -29.19 -29.53 6.00
N GLY A 268 -28.46 -29.83 7.09
CA GLY A 268 -27.55 -30.98 7.16
C GLY A 268 -26.33 -30.83 6.23
N ASN A 269 -25.18 -31.36 6.64
CA ASN A 269 -23.89 -31.53 5.92
C ASN A 269 -23.43 -30.55 4.81
N SER A 270 -24.06 -29.38 4.59
CA SER A 270 -23.73 -28.42 3.53
C SER A 270 -22.36 -27.75 3.75
N TRP A 271 -21.81 -27.88 4.96
CA TRP A 271 -20.45 -27.51 5.33
C TRP A 271 -19.39 -28.53 4.89
N ILE A 272 -19.78 -29.79 4.61
CA ILE A 272 -18.87 -30.83 4.10
C ILE A 272 -18.40 -30.48 2.68
N LEU A 273 -19.27 -29.91 1.85
CA LEU A 273 -18.94 -29.55 0.46
C LEU A 273 -17.78 -28.54 0.37
N PRO A 274 -17.76 -27.40 1.11
CA PRO A 274 -16.58 -26.53 1.18
C PRO A 274 -15.29 -27.26 1.60
N ILE A 275 -15.37 -28.13 2.61
CA ILE A 275 -14.21 -28.89 3.10
C ILE A 275 -13.68 -29.80 1.99
N ILE A 276 -14.56 -30.57 1.34
CA ILE A 276 -14.18 -31.46 0.24
C ILE A 276 -13.61 -30.66 -0.92
N VAL A 277 -14.25 -29.56 -1.33
CA VAL A 277 -13.81 -28.75 -2.47
C VAL A 277 -12.44 -28.14 -2.21
N VAL A 278 -12.21 -27.57 -1.01
CA VAL A 278 -10.91 -26.97 -0.66
C VAL A 278 -9.84 -28.05 -0.52
N ALA A 279 -10.11 -29.12 0.23
CA ALA A 279 -9.17 -30.21 0.43
C ALA A 279 -8.79 -30.90 -0.88
N LEU A 280 -9.77 -31.19 -1.74
CA LEU A 280 -9.54 -31.78 -3.05
C LEU A 280 -8.74 -30.82 -3.94
N SER A 281 -9.09 -29.53 -4.00
CA SER A 281 -8.37 -28.55 -4.82
C SER A 281 -6.90 -28.46 -4.40
N LEU A 282 -6.62 -28.29 -3.11
CA LEU A 282 -5.25 -28.18 -2.59
C LEU A 282 -4.45 -29.47 -2.82
N THR A 283 -5.09 -30.63 -2.64
CA THR A 283 -4.46 -31.94 -2.82
C THR A 283 -4.12 -32.19 -4.28
N LEU A 284 -5.06 -31.94 -5.20
CA LEU A 284 -4.83 -32.09 -6.64
C LEU A 284 -3.72 -31.15 -7.11
N ILE A 285 -3.68 -29.92 -6.61
CA ILE A 285 -2.64 -28.95 -6.97
C ILE A 285 -1.27 -29.39 -6.45
N ALA A 286 -1.18 -29.86 -5.21
CA ALA A 286 0.06 -30.36 -4.63
C ALA A 286 0.59 -31.63 -5.36
N ILE A 287 -0.29 -32.51 -5.82
CA ILE A 287 0.08 -33.78 -6.48
C ILE A 287 0.39 -33.60 -7.97
N PHE A 288 -0.30 -32.71 -8.67
CA PHE A 288 -0.22 -32.64 -10.14
C PHE A 288 0.57 -31.45 -10.68
N VAL A 289 0.94 -30.47 -9.84
CA VAL A 289 1.71 -29.30 -10.29
C VAL A 289 3.16 -29.42 -9.82
N LYS A 290 4.02 -30.01 -10.66
CA LYS A 290 5.45 -30.21 -10.37
C LYS A 290 6.17 -28.94 -9.85
N PRO A 291 5.98 -27.74 -10.43
CA PRO A 291 6.55 -26.51 -9.87
C PRO A 291 6.10 -26.18 -8.45
N VAL A 292 4.88 -26.59 -8.05
CA VAL A 292 4.40 -26.43 -6.67
C VAL A 292 5.13 -27.42 -5.76
N GLN A 293 5.33 -28.67 -6.20
CA GLN A 293 6.11 -29.67 -5.46
C GLN A 293 7.54 -29.19 -5.22
N ASP A 294 8.23 -28.77 -6.28
CA ASP A 294 9.61 -28.26 -6.22
C ASP A 294 9.68 -27.08 -5.24
N ARG A 295 8.64 -26.22 -5.24
CA ARG A 295 8.55 -25.08 -4.33
C ARG A 295 8.37 -25.49 -2.87
N VAL A 296 7.51 -26.47 -2.58
CA VAL A 296 7.29 -27.01 -1.23
C VAL A 296 8.55 -27.72 -0.72
N LEU A 297 9.21 -28.51 -1.57
CA LEU A 297 10.44 -29.24 -1.22
C LEU A 297 11.63 -28.29 -1.01
N SER A 298 11.65 -27.13 -1.67
CA SER A 298 12.66 -26.06 -1.48
C SER A 298 12.51 -25.24 -0.19
N ILE A 299 11.63 -25.64 0.74
CA ILE A 299 11.46 -24.97 2.05
C ILE A 299 12.55 -25.49 3.00
N THR A 300 13.75 -24.92 2.88
CA THR A 300 14.81 -25.07 3.88
C THR A 300 14.98 -23.74 4.62
N PRO A 301 15.03 -23.74 5.97
CA PRO A 301 15.24 -22.51 6.75
C PRO A 301 16.62 -21.89 6.52
N THR A 302 17.57 -22.69 6.02
CA THR A 302 19.00 -22.38 5.93
C THR A 302 19.44 -21.83 4.57
N GLU A 303 18.59 -21.87 3.54
CA GLU A 303 18.97 -21.44 2.19
C GLU A 303 17.94 -20.51 1.52
N GLY A 304 18.40 -19.79 0.49
CA GLY A 304 17.56 -18.96 -0.36
C GLY A 304 16.86 -17.78 0.34
N SER A 305 15.63 -17.47 -0.11
CA SER A 305 14.91 -16.27 0.36
C SER A 305 14.49 -16.33 1.84
N ALA A 306 14.37 -17.52 2.43
CA ALA A 306 13.97 -17.68 3.82
C ALA A 306 15.12 -17.30 4.77
N ALA A 307 16.33 -17.82 4.51
CA ALA A 307 17.54 -17.47 5.26
C ALA A 307 17.85 -15.97 5.20
N CYS A 308 17.73 -15.37 4.00
CA CYS A 308 17.89 -13.92 3.82
C CYS A 308 16.93 -13.12 4.72
N ARG A 309 15.64 -13.48 4.76
CA ARG A 309 14.66 -12.83 5.64
C ARG A 309 14.97 -13.02 7.12
N LEU A 310 15.39 -14.22 7.53
CA LEU A 310 15.79 -14.47 8.93
C LEU A 310 16.96 -13.58 9.36
N ASN A 311 17.94 -13.35 8.47
CA ASN A 311 19.04 -12.43 8.75
C ASN A 311 18.56 -10.97 8.82
N ILE A 312 17.71 -10.54 7.87
CA ILE A 312 17.06 -9.21 7.93
C ILE A 312 16.32 -9.04 9.26
N TRP A 313 15.58 -10.05 9.72
CA TRP A 313 14.84 -9.98 10.99
C TRP A 313 15.76 -9.87 12.20
N LYS A 314 16.86 -10.65 12.25
CA LYS A 314 17.86 -10.55 13.32
C LYS A 314 18.48 -9.16 13.39
N ASP A 315 18.88 -8.62 12.25
CA ASP A 315 19.43 -7.27 12.11
C ASP A 315 18.38 -6.22 12.53
N THR A 316 17.13 -6.37 12.10
CA THR A 316 16.01 -5.49 12.47
C THR A 316 15.76 -5.47 13.98
N VAL A 317 15.83 -6.63 14.64
CA VAL A 317 15.69 -6.72 16.10
C VAL A 317 16.78 -5.92 16.81
N SER A 318 18.00 -5.84 16.25
CA SER A 318 19.08 -5.01 16.81
C SER A 318 18.74 -3.51 16.75
N LEU A 319 18.03 -3.06 15.71
CA LEU A 319 17.52 -1.69 15.61
C LEU A 319 16.37 -1.46 16.57
N ILE A 320 15.39 -2.38 16.64
CA ILE A 320 14.23 -2.26 17.54
C ILE A 320 14.68 -2.09 19.00
N LYS A 321 15.72 -2.82 19.43
CA LYS A 321 16.29 -2.69 20.79
C LYS A 321 16.77 -1.28 21.14
N LYS A 322 17.12 -0.45 20.15
CA LYS A 322 17.56 0.94 20.37
C LYS A 322 16.39 1.89 20.63
N ALA A 323 15.19 1.59 20.11
CA ALA A 323 13.99 2.42 20.26
C ALA A 323 12.70 1.57 20.38
N PRO A 324 12.55 0.74 21.44
CA PRO A 324 11.52 -0.31 21.48
C PRO A 324 10.08 0.23 21.62
N LEU A 325 9.89 1.36 22.30
CA LEU A 325 8.56 1.91 22.59
C LEU A 325 8.04 2.83 21.48
N TRP A 326 8.91 3.71 20.99
CA TRP A 326 8.56 4.80 20.07
C TRP A 326 8.96 4.52 18.61
N GLY A 327 9.84 3.55 18.36
CA GLY A 327 10.38 3.26 17.04
C GLY A 327 11.38 4.33 16.57
N HIS A 328 11.82 4.18 15.32
CA HIS A 328 12.78 5.07 14.64
C HIS A 328 12.11 6.09 13.72
N GLY A 329 10.78 6.18 13.77
CA GLY A 329 9.98 7.07 12.95
C GLY A 329 9.45 6.42 11.67
N PRO A 330 8.36 6.97 11.10
CA PRO A 330 7.66 6.35 9.97
C PRO A 330 8.53 6.30 8.71
N SER A 331 8.55 5.16 8.01
CA SER A 331 9.37 4.95 6.80
C SER A 331 10.88 5.11 7.01
N SER A 332 11.37 4.93 8.23
CA SER A 332 12.80 5.04 8.56
C SER A 332 13.61 3.78 8.21
N PHE A 333 12.97 2.60 8.18
CA PHE A 333 13.67 1.31 8.03
C PHE A 333 14.65 1.25 6.86
N ARG A 334 14.23 1.67 5.66
CA ARG A 334 15.07 1.65 4.44
C ARG A 334 16.41 2.38 4.61
N TRP A 335 16.42 3.42 5.45
CA TRP A 335 17.55 4.34 5.60
C TRP A 335 18.48 3.94 6.75
N LEU A 336 17.92 3.30 7.79
CA LEU A 336 18.69 2.87 8.96
C LEU A 336 19.22 1.44 8.83
N TYR A 337 18.50 0.56 8.13
CA TYR A 337 18.88 -0.84 7.93
C TYR A 337 20.30 -1.05 7.38
N PRO A 338 20.79 -0.26 6.40
CA PRO A 338 22.13 -0.46 5.84
C PRO A 338 23.28 -0.40 6.88
N SER A 339 23.08 0.30 8.01
CA SER A 339 24.09 0.42 9.08
C SER A 339 24.30 -0.87 9.87
N VAL A 340 23.32 -1.78 9.85
CA VAL A 340 23.34 -3.06 10.58
C VAL A 340 23.25 -4.27 9.65
N ARG A 341 23.20 -4.05 8.33
CA ARG A 341 22.99 -5.14 7.36
C ARG A 341 24.08 -6.19 7.47
N TYR A 342 23.72 -7.46 7.39
CA TYR A 342 24.71 -8.54 7.25
C TYR A 342 25.52 -8.43 5.95
N ARG A 343 26.77 -8.89 5.99
CA ARG A 343 27.81 -8.63 4.96
C ARG A 343 27.49 -9.16 3.55
N GLU A 344 26.81 -10.29 3.44
CA GLU A 344 26.54 -10.95 2.15
C GLU A 344 25.37 -10.32 1.38
N LEU A 345 24.64 -9.39 2.00
CA LEU A 345 23.52 -8.71 1.38
C LEU A 345 23.98 -7.55 0.50
N VAL A 346 23.95 -7.77 -0.82
CA VAL A 346 24.35 -6.76 -1.81
C VAL A 346 23.21 -5.78 -2.14
N ARG A 347 21.94 -6.20 -2.03
CA ARG A 347 20.80 -5.41 -2.48
C ARG A 347 20.24 -4.51 -1.38
N LYS A 348 19.81 -3.29 -1.75
CA LYS A 348 19.09 -2.37 -0.85
C LYS A 348 17.73 -2.98 -0.48
N VAL A 349 17.44 -3.02 0.82
CA VAL A 349 16.18 -3.54 1.37
C VAL A 349 15.32 -2.37 1.78
N THR A 350 14.05 -2.37 1.36
CA THR A 350 13.10 -1.29 1.66
C THR A 350 12.22 -1.58 2.88
N TYR A 351 11.93 -2.86 3.13
CA TYR A 351 11.06 -3.31 4.22
C TYR A 351 11.60 -4.60 4.83
N THR A 352 11.23 -4.88 6.08
CA THR A 352 11.68 -6.06 6.83
C THR A 352 11.16 -7.41 6.27
N HIS A 353 10.24 -7.38 5.30
CA HIS A 353 9.45 -8.56 4.89
C HIS A 353 8.68 -9.22 6.04
N ASN A 354 8.26 -8.41 7.02
CA ASN A 354 7.38 -8.78 8.10
C ASN A 354 6.72 -7.49 8.62
N ASP A 355 5.45 -7.28 8.30
CA ASP A 355 4.74 -6.04 8.65
C ASP A 355 4.74 -5.77 10.17
N TYR A 356 4.76 -6.79 11.02
CA TYR A 356 4.86 -6.60 12.47
C TYR A 356 6.22 -6.07 12.89
N LEU A 357 7.30 -6.64 12.36
CA LEU A 357 8.67 -6.15 12.60
C LEU A 357 8.88 -4.76 11.98
N ASN A 358 8.28 -4.48 10.83
CA ASN A 358 8.36 -3.16 10.23
C ASN A 358 7.60 -2.13 11.08
N THR A 359 6.41 -2.49 11.56
CA THR A 359 5.59 -1.61 12.40
C THR A 359 6.27 -1.29 13.72
N ILE A 360 6.84 -2.29 14.42
CA ILE A 360 7.54 -2.03 15.67
C ILE A 360 8.87 -1.30 15.44
N HIS A 361 9.55 -1.49 14.31
CA HIS A 361 10.73 -0.70 13.96
C HIS A 361 10.38 0.77 13.76
N ASP A 362 9.40 1.07 12.90
CA ASP A 362 9.06 2.44 12.53
C ASP A 362 8.27 3.18 13.61
N LEU A 363 7.34 2.48 14.26
CA LEU A 363 6.32 3.05 15.15
C LEU A 363 6.35 2.47 16.58
N GLY A 364 7.36 1.66 16.91
CA GLY A 364 7.53 1.10 18.25
C GLY A 364 6.40 0.19 18.72
N ALA A 365 6.48 -0.22 19.99
CA ALA A 365 5.47 -1.06 20.61
C ALA A 365 4.07 -0.41 20.61
N PHE A 366 3.99 0.92 20.76
CA PHE A 366 2.70 1.62 20.77
C PHE A 366 1.98 1.56 19.43
N GLY A 367 2.70 1.79 18.32
CA GLY A 367 2.13 1.63 16.98
C GLY A 367 1.63 0.20 16.74
N LEU A 368 2.42 -0.80 17.11
CA LEU A 368 2.04 -2.20 16.97
C LEU A 368 0.79 -2.56 17.80
N ILE A 369 0.70 -2.10 19.05
CA ILE A 369 -0.47 -2.33 19.93
C ILE A 369 -1.74 -1.75 19.31
N LEU A 370 -1.68 -0.55 18.72
CA LEU A 370 -2.85 0.09 18.10
C LEU A 370 -3.33 -0.67 16.86
N VAL A 371 -2.40 -1.19 16.04
CA VAL A 371 -2.74 -2.06 14.89
C VAL A 371 -3.38 -3.37 15.36
N LEU A 372 -2.79 -4.03 16.37
CA LEU A 372 -3.34 -5.26 16.93
C LEU A 372 -4.70 -5.04 17.61
N LEU A 373 -4.90 -3.90 18.26
CA LEU A 373 -6.18 -3.50 18.84
C LEU A 373 -7.24 -3.33 17.75
N PHE A 374 -6.92 -2.64 16.65
CA PHE A 374 -7.83 -2.51 15.50
C PHE A 374 -8.24 -3.88 14.95
N CYS A 375 -7.28 -4.75 14.65
CA CYS A 375 -7.54 -6.11 14.17
C CYS A 375 -8.36 -6.94 15.18
N GLY A 376 -8.03 -6.86 16.47
CA GLY A 376 -8.77 -7.53 17.53
C GLY A 376 -10.23 -7.07 17.64
N MET A 377 -10.48 -5.77 17.52
CA MET A 377 -11.84 -5.21 17.55
C MET A 377 -12.69 -5.62 16.33
N LEU A 378 -12.07 -5.80 15.16
CA LEU A 378 -12.71 -6.39 14.00
C LEU A 378 -13.00 -7.88 14.24
N PHE A 379 -12.02 -8.64 14.76
CA PHE A 379 -12.18 -10.08 14.97
C PHE A 379 -13.24 -10.42 16.03
N ILE A 380 -13.39 -9.57 17.06
CA ILE A 380 -14.46 -9.71 18.07
C ILE A 380 -15.86 -9.71 17.45
N GLN A 381 -16.05 -9.16 16.24
CA GLN A 381 -17.33 -9.23 15.53
C GLN A 381 -17.76 -10.66 15.18
N VAL A 382 -16.87 -11.66 15.29
CA VAL A 382 -17.20 -13.09 15.21
C VAL A 382 -18.35 -13.49 16.14
N ARG A 383 -18.46 -12.85 17.32
CA ARG A 383 -19.53 -13.09 18.31
C ARG A 383 -20.92 -12.73 17.79
N LYS A 384 -21.00 -11.99 16.67
CA LYS A 384 -22.25 -11.59 16.03
C LYS A 384 -22.75 -12.63 15.02
N ILE A 385 -21.92 -13.56 14.57
CA ILE A 385 -22.31 -14.59 13.58
C ILE A 385 -23.59 -15.33 13.98
N PRO A 386 -23.78 -15.79 15.23
CA PRO A 386 -25.01 -16.49 15.62
C PRO A 386 -26.28 -15.63 15.57
N LEU A 387 -26.15 -14.30 15.61
CA LEU A 387 -27.32 -13.40 15.60
C LEU A 387 -27.92 -13.21 14.20
N PHE A 388 -27.28 -13.75 13.17
CA PHE A 388 -27.67 -13.57 11.77
C PHE A 388 -28.08 -14.88 11.09
N PHE A 389 -28.49 -15.89 11.85
CA PHE A 389 -28.96 -17.17 11.30
C PHE A 389 -30.08 -17.02 10.27
N ASP A 390 -31.06 -16.16 10.57
CA ASP A 390 -32.18 -15.85 9.67
C ASP A 390 -31.75 -15.04 8.44
N ARG A 391 -30.54 -14.44 8.47
CA ARG A 391 -29.97 -13.61 7.40
C ARG A 391 -28.68 -14.21 6.86
N ARG A 392 -28.82 -15.43 6.32
CA ARG A 392 -27.74 -16.27 5.81
C ARG A 392 -26.72 -15.53 4.93
N ASP A 393 -27.17 -14.67 4.02
CA ASP A 393 -26.27 -13.90 3.14
C ASP A 393 -25.33 -12.94 3.91
N GLN A 394 -25.84 -12.20 4.91
CA GLN A 394 -25.01 -11.31 5.74
C GLN A 394 -24.03 -12.10 6.61
N GLN A 395 -24.51 -13.22 7.17
CA GLN A 395 -23.69 -14.14 7.95
C GLN A 395 -22.52 -14.70 7.14
N VAL A 396 -22.77 -15.11 5.90
CA VAL A 396 -21.75 -15.60 4.96
C VAL A 396 -20.72 -14.52 4.65
N ILE A 397 -21.14 -13.29 4.36
CA ILE A 397 -20.22 -12.18 4.10
C ILE A 397 -19.34 -11.89 5.33
N LEU A 398 -19.92 -11.90 6.54
CA LEU A 398 -19.17 -11.70 7.77
C LEU A 398 -18.12 -12.80 7.96
N ILE A 399 -18.48 -14.07 7.78
CA ILE A 399 -17.55 -15.22 7.82
C ILE A 399 -16.40 -15.02 6.83
N CYS A 400 -16.71 -14.74 5.56
CA CYS A 400 -15.70 -14.53 4.51
C CYS A 400 -14.73 -13.39 4.86
N SER A 401 -15.27 -12.28 5.36
CA SER A 401 -14.48 -11.10 5.71
C SER A 401 -13.56 -11.33 6.92
N LEU A 402 -14.01 -12.11 7.93
CA LEU A 402 -13.18 -12.49 9.07
C LEU A 402 -12.08 -13.50 8.68
N SER A 403 -12.40 -14.47 7.81
CA SER A 403 -11.41 -15.40 7.26
C SER A 403 -10.34 -14.68 6.43
N THR A 404 -10.76 -13.67 5.67
CA THR A 404 -9.87 -12.79 4.92
C THR A 404 -8.92 -12.02 5.83
N LEU A 405 -9.42 -11.49 6.95
CA LEU A 405 -8.58 -10.80 7.95
C LEU A 405 -7.50 -11.73 8.52
N VAL A 406 -7.83 -13.00 8.80
CA VAL A 406 -6.84 -14.01 9.24
C VAL A 406 -5.78 -14.25 8.17
N ALA A 407 -6.17 -14.34 6.90
CA ALA A 407 -5.24 -14.51 5.78
C ALA A 407 -4.14 -13.43 5.78
N VAL A 408 -4.57 -12.16 5.86
CA VAL A 408 -3.70 -11.00 5.87
C VAL A 408 -2.80 -10.98 7.09
N MET A 409 -3.34 -11.28 8.27
CA MET A 409 -2.57 -11.32 9.52
C MET A 409 -1.47 -12.39 9.49
N VAL A 410 -1.72 -13.55 8.88
CA VAL A 410 -0.71 -14.61 8.74
C VAL A 410 0.31 -14.25 7.68
N HIS A 411 -0.11 -13.76 6.51
CA HIS A 411 0.81 -13.37 5.43
C HIS A 411 1.71 -12.18 5.85
N ALA A 412 1.21 -11.27 6.69
CA ALA A 412 1.97 -10.15 7.27
C ALA A 412 3.22 -10.59 8.07
N VAL A 413 3.31 -11.84 8.52
CA VAL A 413 4.53 -12.38 9.15
C VAL A 413 5.66 -12.55 8.13
N PHE A 414 5.32 -12.81 6.87
CA PHE A 414 6.26 -13.23 5.84
C PHE A 414 6.40 -12.23 4.69
N ASP A 415 5.59 -11.17 4.66
CA ASP A 415 5.75 -10.10 3.68
C ASP A 415 5.17 -8.78 4.18
N PHE A 416 5.38 -7.73 3.36
CA PHE A 416 4.94 -6.36 3.65
C PHE A 416 3.70 -5.94 2.83
N ASN A 417 2.73 -6.84 2.66
CA ASN A 417 1.57 -6.58 1.80
C ASN A 417 0.77 -5.34 2.22
N ASN A 418 0.76 -5.00 3.51
CA ASN A 418 0.02 -3.84 4.01
C ASN A 418 0.74 -2.51 3.75
N GLN A 419 1.98 -2.52 3.27
CA GLN A 419 2.68 -1.33 2.77
C GLN A 419 2.27 -0.98 1.33
N ILE A 420 1.69 -1.95 0.61
CA ILE A 420 1.22 -1.77 -0.76
C ILE A 420 -0.14 -1.10 -0.75
N TYR A 421 -0.19 0.10 -1.33
CA TYR A 421 -1.31 1.03 -1.20
C TYR A 421 -2.66 0.39 -1.58
N SER A 422 -2.74 -0.30 -2.72
CA SER A 422 -3.98 -0.99 -3.14
C SER A 422 -4.43 -2.09 -2.18
N ASN A 423 -3.50 -2.84 -1.60
CA ASN A 423 -3.81 -3.95 -0.70
C ASN A 423 -4.31 -3.42 0.64
N ALA A 424 -3.68 -2.36 1.15
CA ALA A 424 -4.12 -1.68 2.36
C ALA A 424 -5.50 -1.02 2.20
N LEU A 425 -5.76 -0.33 1.07
CA LEU A 425 -7.11 0.20 0.77
C LEU A 425 -8.17 -0.90 0.76
N LEU A 426 -7.86 -2.03 0.12
CA LEU A 426 -8.77 -3.17 0.06
C LEU A 426 -9.00 -3.78 1.45
N LEU A 427 -7.95 -3.91 2.27
CA LEU A 427 -8.08 -4.35 3.67
C LEU A 427 -9.02 -3.42 4.46
N MET A 428 -8.91 -2.10 4.27
CA MET A 428 -9.82 -1.14 4.93
C MET A 428 -11.27 -1.28 4.46
N VAL A 429 -11.50 -1.58 3.18
CA VAL A 429 -12.85 -1.90 2.67
C VAL A 429 -13.36 -3.20 3.29
N VAL A 430 -12.54 -4.25 3.37
CA VAL A 430 -12.90 -5.52 4.03
C VAL A 430 -13.22 -5.29 5.52
N ALA A 431 -12.42 -4.49 6.22
CA ALA A 431 -12.70 -4.07 7.59
C ALA A 431 -14.06 -3.35 7.70
N GLY A 432 -14.37 -2.48 6.74
CA GLY A 432 -15.67 -1.83 6.64
C GLY A 432 -16.81 -2.82 6.43
N ILE A 433 -16.61 -3.84 5.59
CA ILE A 433 -17.56 -4.93 5.34
C ILE A 433 -17.80 -5.75 6.62
N ILE A 434 -16.76 -6.04 7.43
CA ILE A 434 -16.91 -6.71 8.75
C ILE A 434 -17.88 -5.91 9.63
N ILE A 435 -17.64 -4.60 9.77
CA ILE A 435 -18.45 -3.69 10.61
C ILE A 435 -19.88 -3.55 10.10
N VAL A 436 -20.08 -3.50 8.78
CA VAL A 436 -21.41 -3.41 8.18
C VAL A 436 -22.17 -4.73 8.33
N SER A 437 -21.52 -5.86 8.06
CA SER A 437 -22.15 -7.19 8.06
C SER A 437 -22.36 -7.75 9.46
N SER A 438 -21.71 -7.19 10.48
CA SER A 438 -21.96 -7.51 11.89
C SER A 438 -23.16 -6.75 12.49
N ARG A 439 -23.89 -5.97 11.67
CA ARG A 439 -25.02 -5.13 12.08
C ARG A 439 -26.23 -5.31 11.18
N ASN A 440 -27.41 -5.11 11.75
CA ASN A 440 -28.69 -5.28 11.09
C ASN A 440 -29.34 -3.94 10.71
N PHE A 441 -28.97 -3.38 9.55
CA PHE A 441 -29.49 -2.07 9.12
C PHE A 441 -30.95 -2.09 8.61
N GLU A 442 -31.58 -3.26 8.52
CA GLU A 442 -32.92 -3.44 7.94
C GLU A 442 -34.03 -3.66 8.99
N SER A 443 -33.70 -3.93 10.26
CA SER A 443 -34.71 -4.04 11.34
C SER A 443 -34.94 -2.70 12.04
N GLU A 444 -36.19 -2.25 12.09
CA GLU A 444 -36.60 -1.09 12.90
C GLU A 444 -36.55 -1.37 14.42
N GLN A 445 -36.51 -2.64 14.84
CA GLN A 445 -36.54 -3.07 16.25
C GLN A 445 -35.15 -3.24 16.89
N ASP A 446 -34.07 -3.19 16.10
CA ASP A 446 -32.72 -3.37 16.62
C ASP A 446 -32.23 -2.11 17.35
N GLN A 447 -32.44 -2.05 18.67
CA GLN A 447 -31.92 -1.00 19.55
C GLN A 447 -30.38 -0.86 19.54
N PHE A 448 -29.68 -1.76 18.83
CA PHE A 448 -28.23 -1.82 18.72
C PHE A 448 -27.61 -0.90 17.65
N ILE A 449 -28.39 -0.39 16.68
CA ILE A 449 -27.86 0.57 15.71
C ILE A 449 -28.10 1.98 16.22
N ARG A 450 -27.07 2.54 16.85
CA ARG A 450 -27.05 3.94 17.23
C ARG A 450 -26.26 4.70 16.17
N PHE A 451 -26.93 5.60 15.44
CA PHE A 451 -26.23 6.68 14.77
C PHE A 451 -26.12 7.84 15.75
N ILE A 452 -24.98 8.52 15.76
CA ILE A 452 -24.87 9.84 16.37
C ILE A 452 -25.56 10.79 15.38
N GLU A 453 -26.73 11.30 15.79
CA GLU A 453 -27.50 12.26 14.99
C GLU A 453 -27.24 13.68 15.49
N ILE A 454 -26.66 14.53 14.64
CA ILE A 454 -26.40 15.95 14.96
C ILE A 454 -27.58 16.85 14.48
N ASN A 455 -28.69 16.22 14.07
CA ASN A 455 -29.72 16.81 13.21
C ASN A 455 -30.57 17.91 13.83
N ARG A 456 -30.69 17.96 15.16
CA ARG A 456 -31.57 18.91 15.84
C ARG A 456 -30.99 20.32 15.93
N ASN A 457 -29.68 20.48 15.79
CA ASN A 457 -29.01 21.77 15.93
C ASN A 457 -28.47 22.26 14.58
N LEU A 458 -29.10 23.29 14.01
CA LEU A 458 -28.70 23.90 12.73
C LEU A 458 -27.26 24.42 12.78
N PHE A 459 -26.84 25.00 13.91
CA PHE A 459 -25.50 25.51 14.11
C PHE A 459 -24.46 24.38 14.06
N LEU A 460 -24.67 23.27 14.78
CA LEU A 460 -23.75 22.13 14.73
C LEU A 460 -23.68 21.50 13.34
N ARG A 461 -24.80 21.42 12.62
CA ARG A 461 -24.81 20.95 11.23
C ARG A 461 -24.01 21.87 10.30
N ALA A 462 -24.18 23.19 10.44
CA ALA A 462 -23.40 24.17 9.68
C ALA A 462 -21.91 24.11 10.03
N LEU A 463 -21.58 23.92 11.32
CA LEU A 463 -20.21 23.76 11.76
C LEU A 463 -19.54 22.52 11.16
N VAL A 464 -20.23 21.37 11.17
CA VAL A 464 -19.73 20.14 10.51
C VAL A 464 -19.55 20.37 9.00
N ALA A 465 -20.48 21.08 8.35
CA ALA A 465 -20.35 21.46 6.94
C ALA A 465 -19.04 22.20 6.67
N VAL A 466 -18.82 23.27 7.44
CA VAL A 466 -17.66 24.15 7.31
C VAL A 466 -16.37 23.37 7.58
N ILE A 467 -16.34 22.51 8.60
CA ILE A 467 -15.16 21.68 8.90
C ILE A 467 -14.84 20.75 7.72
N PHE A 468 -15.83 20.02 7.18
CA PHE A 468 -15.59 19.09 6.07
C PHE A 468 -15.18 19.81 4.78
N ILE A 469 -15.83 20.93 4.44
CA ILE A 469 -15.52 21.70 3.23
C ILE A 469 -14.14 22.35 3.36
N THR A 470 -13.83 22.97 4.50
CA THR A 470 -12.54 23.63 4.73
C THR A 470 -11.41 22.61 4.81
N ALA A 471 -11.55 21.53 5.60
CA ALA A 471 -10.54 20.49 5.69
C ALA A 471 -10.34 19.79 4.34
N GLY A 472 -11.43 19.50 3.62
CA GLY A 472 -11.38 18.93 2.28
C GLY A 472 -10.76 19.87 1.25
N GLY A 473 -11.04 21.18 1.32
CA GLY A 473 -10.44 22.20 0.47
C GLY A 473 -8.94 22.37 0.71
N ILE A 474 -8.51 22.45 1.97
CA ILE A 474 -7.10 22.49 2.36
C ILE A 474 -6.40 21.21 1.89
N GLY A 475 -7.01 20.05 2.15
CA GLY A 475 -6.50 18.75 1.69
C GLY A 475 -6.35 18.69 0.18
N PHE A 476 -7.34 19.17 -0.58
CA PHE A 476 -7.32 19.16 -2.04
C PHE A 476 -6.23 20.08 -2.60
N VAL A 477 -6.07 21.28 -2.05
CA VAL A 477 -5.00 22.21 -2.45
C VAL A 477 -3.64 21.61 -2.14
N HIS A 478 -3.44 21.06 -0.93
CA HIS A 478 -2.18 20.44 -0.54
C HIS A 478 -1.86 19.21 -1.40
N GLY A 479 -2.82 18.29 -1.56
CA GLY A 479 -2.67 17.10 -2.40
C GLY A 479 -2.41 17.45 -3.86
N SER A 480 -3.01 18.52 -4.39
CA SER A 480 -2.77 18.98 -5.77
C SER A 480 -1.36 19.54 -5.93
N LYS A 481 -0.85 20.28 -4.93
CA LYS A 481 0.55 20.75 -4.92
C LYS A 481 1.53 19.57 -4.95
N LEU A 482 1.32 18.57 -4.10
CA LEU A 482 2.17 17.38 -4.06
C LEU A 482 2.09 16.56 -5.35
N PHE A 483 0.88 16.38 -5.90
CA PHE A 483 0.69 15.72 -7.21
C PHE A 483 1.47 16.45 -8.32
N LEU A 484 1.36 17.78 -8.39
CA LEU A 484 2.07 18.58 -9.39
C LEU A 484 3.58 18.58 -9.16
N ALA A 485 4.05 18.57 -7.90
CA ALA A 485 5.47 18.42 -7.58
C ALA A 485 6.00 17.10 -8.17
N GLU A 486 5.34 15.99 -7.86
CA GLU A 486 5.74 14.66 -8.33
C GLU A 486 5.66 14.51 -9.84
N LEU A 487 4.66 15.13 -10.47
CA LEU A 487 4.53 15.18 -11.92
C LEU A 487 5.74 15.86 -12.58
N ASN A 488 6.17 17.00 -12.03
CA ASN A 488 7.34 17.73 -12.51
C ASN A 488 8.64 16.98 -12.18
N PHE A 489 8.73 16.33 -11.02
CA PHE A 489 9.88 15.49 -10.66
C PHE A 489 10.12 14.40 -11.71
N HIS A 490 9.11 13.59 -12.04
CA HIS A 490 9.26 12.52 -13.04
C HIS A 490 9.52 13.05 -14.46
N LYS A 491 8.95 14.20 -14.83
CA LYS A 491 9.31 14.86 -16.10
C LYS A 491 10.77 15.28 -16.11
N GLY A 492 11.25 15.81 -14.99
CA GLY A 492 12.65 16.15 -14.77
C GLY A 492 13.57 14.94 -14.94
N GLU A 493 13.22 13.79 -14.35
CA GLU A 493 13.98 12.54 -14.51
C GLU A 493 14.06 12.10 -15.97
N LEU A 494 12.91 12.05 -16.67
CA LEU A 494 12.87 11.66 -18.08
C LEU A 494 13.72 12.59 -18.97
N LEU A 495 13.63 13.90 -18.77
CA LEU A 495 14.40 14.89 -19.51
C LEU A 495 15.90 14.81 -19.17
N LYS A 496 16.24 14.52 -17.91
CA LYS A 496 17.63 14.34 -17.46
C LYS A 496 18.26 13.13 -18.13
N ASP A 497 17.54 12.01 -18.19
CA ASP A 497 18.00 10.77 -18.82
C ASP A 497 18.18 10.94 -20.34
N ALA A 498 17.38 11.79 -20.97
CA ALA A 498 17.54 12.22 -22.35
C ALA A 498 18.55 13.36 -22.56
N VAL A 499 19.32 13.72 -21.53
CA VAL A 499 20.40 14.73 -21.60
C VAL A 499 19.88 16.16 -21.94
N LEU A 500 18.57 16.40 -21.80
CA LEU A 500 17.91 17.70 -21.95
C LEU A 500 17.99 18.49 -20.63
N TRP A 501 19.22 18.72 -20.14
CA TRP A 501 19.50 19.20 -18.78
C TRP A 501 18.83 20.52 -18.40
N ASP A 502 18.75 21.49 -19.32
CA ASP A 502 18.14 22.80 -19.04
C ASP A 502 16.62 22.68 -18.84
N LYS A 503 15.97 21.81 -19.62
CA LYS A 503 14.54 21.49 -19.47
C LYS A 503 14.30 20.67 -18.19
N ALA A 504 15.18 19.72 -17.89
CA ALA A 504 15.12 18.92 -16.66
C ALA A 504 15.24 19.80 -15.42
N GLU A 505 16.22 20.70 -15.38
CA GLU A 505 16.45 21.65 -14.29
C GLU A 505 15.22 22.52 -14.02
N LYS A 506 14.57 23.07 -15.06
CA LYS A 506 13.33 23.84 -14.91
C LYS A 506 12.22 23.04 -14.23
N ASN A 507 12.06 21.76 -14.59
CA ASN A 507 11.05 20.89 -13.99
C ASN A 507 11.40 20.58 -12.53
N PHE A 508 12.67 20.28 -12.22
CA PHE A 508 13.10 20.05 -10.84
C PHE A 508 12.96 21.30 -9.96
N LEU A 509 13.27 22.50 -10.47
CA LEU A 509 13.04 23.76 -9.75
C LEU A 509 11.56 23.99 -9.46
N THR A 510 10.69 23.68 -10.44
CA THR A 510 9.23 23.73 -10.23
C THR A 510 8.79 22.74 -9.16
N SER A 511 9.34 21.52 -9.19
CA SER A 511 9.10 20.51 -8.15
C SER A 511 9.56 20.99 -6.77
N ALA A 512 10.76 21.56 -6.65
CA ALA A 512 11.30 22.09 -5.39
C ALA A 512 10.46 23.26 -4.85
N HIS A 513 9.89 24.09 -5.72
CA HIS A 513 9.00 25.17 -5.30
C HIS A 513 7.69 24.64 -4.71
N LEU A 514 7.14 23.57 -5.28
CA LEU A 514 5.88 22.96 -4.85
C LEU A 514 6.05 22.05 -3.62
N ASP A 515 7.17 21.33 -3.54
CA ASP A 515 7.51 20.45 -2.44
C ASP A 515 9.01 20.59 -2.05
N PRO A 516 9.34 21.60 -1.22
CA PRO A 516 10.72 21.95 -0.91
C PRO A 516 11.43 20.95 -0.01
N ILE A 517 10.73 19.96 0.56
CA ILE A 517 11.34 18.99 1.48
C ILE A 517 11.77 17.70 0.79
N ASN A 518 11.50 17.54 -0.52
CA ASN A 518 11.89 16.33 -1.25
C ASN A 518 13.41 16.31 -1.51
N PRO A 519 14.18 15.42 -0.84
CA PRO A 519 15.64 15.39 -0.97
C PRO A 519 16.10 14.99 -2.38
N GLU A 520 15.33 14.14 -3.07
CA GLU A 520 15.68 13.61 -4.39
C GLU A 520 15.73 14.72 -5.45
N VAL A 521 14.89 15.74 -5.32
CA VAL A 521 14.87 16.89 -6.25
C VAL A 521 16.23 17.60 -6.24
N TYR A 522 16.77 17.88 -5.05
CA TYR A 522 18.06 18.56 -4.92
C TYR A 522 19.22 17.67 -5.33
N ALA A 523 19.18 16.37 -5.02
CA ALA A 523 20.18 15.42 -5.50
C ALA A 523 20.22 15.34 -7.04
N ASN A 524 19.05 15.34 -7.69
CA ASN A 524 18.95 15.35 -9.16
C ASN A 524 19.41 16.68 -9.78
N LEU A 525 19.10 17.83 -9.18
CA LEU A 525 19.67 19.11 -9.59
C LEU A 525 21.20 19.12 -9.45
N GLY A 526 21.73 18.55 -8.35
CA GLY A 526 23.16 18.39 -8.13
C GLY A 526 23.82 17.50 -9.20
N ASP A 527 23.17 16.40 -9.57
CA ASP A 527 23.62 15.51 -10.66
C ASP A 527 23.68 16.28 -12.00
N ILE A 528 22.69 17.10 -12.31
CA ILE A 528 22.66 17.94 -13.52
C ILE A 528 23.80 18.95 -13.53
N LEU A 529 23.98 19.72 -12.45
CA LEU A 529 25.06 20.71 -12.39
C LEU A 529 26.44 20.06 -12.46
N ASN A 530 26.60 18.88 -11.84
CA ASN A 530 27.81 18.08 -11.96
C ASN A 530 28.07 17.68 -13.42
N ALA A 531 27.05 17.16 -14.12
CA ALA A 531 27.17 16.78 -15.52
C ALA A 531 27.49 17.99 -16.42
N LYS A 532 26.78 19.12 -16.26
CA LYS A 532 27.08 20.37 -16.97
C LYS A 532 28.50 20.85 -16.72
N SER A 533 29.00 20.72 -15.48
CA SER A 533 30.40 21.05 -15.19
C SER A 533 31.39 20.17 -15.93
N LEU A 534 31.13 18.86 -16.07
CA LEU A 534 31.98 17.93 -16.81
C LEU A 534 31.95 18.17 -18.32
N PHE A 535 30.77 18.36 -18.88
CA PHE A 535 30.56 18.34 -20.34
C PHE A 535 30.47 19.73 -20.98
N ARG A 536 30.02 20.73 -20.23
CA ARG A 536 29.87 22.13 -20.68
C ARG A 536 30.86 23.09 -20.01
N LYS A 537 31.73 22.60 -19.11
CA LYS A 537 32.71 23.40 -18.35
C LYS A 537 32.08 24.51 -17.48
N GLU A 538 30.84 24.31 -17.05
CA GLU A 538 30.15 25.19 -16.10
C GLU A 538 30.67 25.00 -14.65
N ASN A 539 30.35 25.94 -13.75
CA ASN A 539 30.85 25.92 -12.38
C ASN A 539 30.20 24.78 -11.55
N ALA A 540 31.02 23.92 -10.94
CA ALA A 540 30.58 22.82 -10.08
C ALA A 540 30.18 23.24 -8.65
N GLY A 541 30.51 24.46 -8.22
CA GLY A 541 30.40 24.88 -6.82
C GLY A 541 28.99 24.79 -6.25
N ASP A 542 27.97 25.03 -7.07
CA ASP A 542 26.57 24.98 -6.64
C ASP A 542 26.03 23.55 -6.51
N ALA A 543 26.66 22.57 -7.17
CA ALA A 543 26.28 21.15 -7.04
C ALA A 543 26.51 20.61 -5.62
N ILE A 544 27.63 21.00 -4.98
CA ILE A 544 27.94 20.59 -3.59
C ILE A 544 26.87 21.13 -2.62
N LYS A 545 26.45 22.39 -2.80
CA LYS A 545 25.39 23.01 -1.98
C LYS A 545 24.05 22.26 -2.14
N LEU A 546 23.73 21.80 -3.34
CA LEU A 546 22.51 21.02 -3.58
C LEU A 546 22.54 19.66 -2.88
N TYR A 547 23.70 18.96 -2.88
CA TYR A 547 23.84 17.75 -2.07
C TYR A 547 23.75 18.04 -0.56
N ASP A 548 24.28 19.18 -0.09
CA ASP A 548 24.12 19.59 1.30
C ASP A 548 22.65 19.83 1.68
N ILE A 549 21.86 20.40 0.77
CA ILE A 549 20.42 20.57 0.95
C ILE A 549 19.71 19.20 0.94
N ALA A 550 20.05 18.31 -0.01
CA ALA A 550 19.49 16.95 -0.05
C ALA A 550 19.76 16.18 1.26
N LEU A 551 20.99 16.24 1.76
CA LEU A 551 21.42 15.59 3.01
C LEU A 551 20.79 16.23 4.25
N ARG A 552 20.41 17.51 4.21
CA ARG A 552 19.63 18.13 5.30
C ARG A 552 18.24 17.51 5.42
N TYR A 553 17.60 17.16 4.30
CA TYR A 553 16.28 16.55 4.29
C TYR A 553 16.29 15.02 4.41
N ASN A 554 17.40 14.38 4.07
CA ASN A 554 17.64 12.96 4.32
C ASN A 554 19.11 12.70 4.68
N PRO A 555 19.46 12.76 5.98
CA PRO A 555 20.84 12.60 6.43
C PRO A 555 21.36 11.16 6.34
N TYR A 556 20.49 10.19 6.03
CA TYR A 556 20.79 8.77 6.01
C TYR A 556 20.96 8.21 4.59
N GLU A 557 20.92 9.04 3.55
CA GLU A 557 21.18 8.58 2.17
C GLU A 557 22.68 8.64 1.86
N SER A 558 23.30 7.46 1.93
CA SER A 558 24.74 7.25 1.72
C SER A 558 25.18 7.59 0.29
N ASP A 559 24.30 7.40 -0.70
CA ASP A 559 24.59 7.72 -2.10
C ASP A 559 24.79 9.23 -2.31
N PHE A 560 24.05 10.08 -1.59
CA PHE A 560 24.21 11.54 -1.67
C PHE A 560 25.56 11.99 -1.08
N LEU A 561 25.97 11.40 0.06
CA LEU A 561 27.29 11.63 0.64
C LEU A 561 28.40 11.21 -0.32
N PHE A 562 28.25 10.04 -0.94
CA PHE A 562 29.26 9.53 -1.86
C PHE A 562 29.38 10.38 -3.13
N LYS A 563 28.26 10.78 -3.74
CA LYS A 563 28.26 11.70 -4.89
C LYS A 563 28.92 13.04 -4.55
N LYS A 564 28.59 13.61 -3.39
CA LYS A 564 29.25 14.83 -2.87
C LYS A 564 30.76 14.61 -2.68
N ALA A 565 31.17 13.48 -2.14
CA ALA A 565 32.58 13.17 -1.92
C ALA A 565 33.39 13.11 -3.24
N LEU A 566 32.82 12.50 -4.29
CA LEU A 566 33.44 12.47 -5.61
C LEU A 566 33.64 13.87 -6.21
N LEU A 567 32.66 14.77 -6.01
CA LEU A 567 32.79 16.17 -6.41
C LEU A 567 33.87 16.92 -5.64
N LEU A 568 33.90 16.78 -4.31
CA LEU A 568 34.92 17.39 -3.46
C LEU A 568 36.33 16.93 -3.85
N LYS A 569 36.50 15.63 -4.13
CA LYS A 569 37.75 15.07 -4.63
C LYS A 569 38.16 15.70 -5.95
N ARG A 570 37.23 15.85 -6.90
CA ARG A 570 37.51 16.51 -8.19
C ARG A 570 37.95 17.96 -8.02
N ASN A 571 37.35 18.66 -7.07
CA ASN A 571 37.71 20.03 -6.71
C ASN A 571 38.97 20.13 -5.83
N LYS A 572 39.74 19.03 -5.69
CA LYS A 572 40.97 18.93 -4.89
C LYS A 572 40.77 19.19 -3.39
N GLN A 573 39.53 19.15 -2.90
CA GLN A 573 39.18 19.25 -1.48
C GLN A 573 39.25 17.86 -0.82
N PHE A 574 40.46 17.27 -0.80
CA PHE A 574 40.67 15.88 -0.43
C PHE A 574 40.27 15.55 1.01
N GLU A 575 40.50 16.46 1.96
CA GLU A 575 40.10 16.28 3.37
C GLU A 575 38.58 16.19 3.53
N SER A 576 37.86 17.12 2.90
CA SER A 576 36.40 17.13 2.91
C SER A 576 35.82 15.92 2.19
N ALA A 577 36.43 15.51 1.07
CA ALA A 577 36.04 14.30 0.35
C ALA A 577 36.24 13.05 1.23
N TYR A 578 37.39 12.94 1.89
CA TYR A 578 37.71 11.83 2.78
C TYR A 578 36.70 11.72 3.94
N LYS A 579 36.37 12.84 4.58
CA LYS A 579 35.33 12.89 5.61
C LYS A 579 33.97 12.42 5.06
N ALA A 580 33.55 12.93 3.90
CA ALA A 580 32.26 12.56 3.31
C ALA A 580 32.17 11.06 2.94
N VAL A 581 33.25 10.45 2.43
CA VAL A 581 33.27 8.98 2.21
C VAL A 581 33.24 8.22 3.53
N LYS A 582 33.95 8.70 4.55
CA LYS A 582 33.92 8.09 5.90
C LYS A 582 32.51 8.10 6.48
N ASP A 583 31.79 9.21 6.33
CA ASP A 583 30.39 9.34 6.77
C ASP A 583 29.47 8.38 5.96
N ALA A 584 29.68 8.26 4.64
CA ALA A 584 28.95 7.29 3.82
C ALA A 584 29.19 5.83 4.25
N ILE A 585 30.43 5.49 4.63
CA ILE A 585 30.78 4.16 5.18
C ILE A 585 30.12 3.94 6.54
N ALA A 586 29.98 4.97 7.38
CA ALA A 586 29.29 4.82 8.66
C ALA A 586 27.81 4.44 8.47
N LEU A 587 27.17 4.94 7.40
CA LEU A 587 25.81 4.56 7.02
C LEU A 587 25.75 3.19 6.32
N GLU A 588 26.74 2.86 5.49
CA GLU A 588 26.84 1.58 4.80
C GLU A 588 28.22 0.90 4.96
N PRO A 589 28.48 0.24 6.11
CA PRO A 589 29.82 -0.27 6.45
C PRO A 589 30.37 -1.33 5.50
N HIS A 590 29.49 -1.97 4.72
CA HIS A 590 29.86 -3.06 3.81
C HIS A 590 29.80 -2.65 2.33
N HIS A 591 29.65 -1.37 2.00
CA HIS A 591 29.59 -0.93 0.60
C HIS A 591 30.98 -0.91 -0.04
N ALA A 592 31.25 -1.87 -0.94
CA ALA A 592 32.58 -2.11 -1.51
C ALA A 592 33.17 -0.88 -2.23
N VAL A 593 32.33 -0.11 -2.94
CA VAL A 593 32.76 1.08 -3.68
C VAL A 593 33.21 2.19 -2.72
N PHE A 594 32.50 2.37 -1.60
CA PHE A 594 32.84 3.42 -0.63
C PHE A 594 34.17 3.10 0.05
N ILE A 595 34.37 1.83 0.46
CA ILE A 595 35.61 1.36 1.07
C ILE A 595 36.79 1.51 0.10
N SER A 596 36.60 1.17 -1.18
CA SER A 596 37.63 1.34 -2.20
C SER A 596 38.06 2.79 -2.33
N GLU A 597 37.09 3.71 -2.39
CA GLU A 597 37.35 5.13 -2.57
C GLU A 597 37.98 5.76 -1.31
N TYR A 598 37.55 5.34 -0.12
CA TYR A 598 38.15 5.73 1.16
C TYR A 598 39.65 5.42 1.18
N ARG A 599 40.05 4.19 0.82
CA ARG A 599 41.46 3.78 0.78
C ARG A 599 42.28 4.58 -0.22
N LYS A 600 41.68 4.99 -1.35
CA LYS A 600 42.37 5.84 -2.34
C LYS A 600 42.61 7.25 -1.77
N LEU A 601 41.61 7.83 -1.11
CA LEU A 601 41.73 9.15 -0.48
C LEU A 601 42.71 9.14 0.70
N GLU A 602 42.69 8.10 1.52
CA GLU A 602 43.65 7.89 2.62
C GLU A 602 45.09 7.88 2.12
N LYS A 603 45.38 7.12 1.06
CA LYS A 603 46.70 7.11 0.42
C LYS A 603 47.11 8.48 -0.12
N LEU A 604 46.19 9.21 -0.74
CA LEU A 604 46.45 10.54 -1.29
C LEU A 604 46.77 11.57 -0.19
N LEU A 605 46.10 11.49 0.96
CA LEU A 605 46.35 12.37 2.10
C LEU A 605 47.68 12.05 2.79
N ASN A 606 48.01 10.76 2.93
CA ASN A 606 49.26 10.30 3.52
C ASN A 606 50.51 10.54 2.64
N GLN A 607 50.32 10.87 1.36
CA GLN A 607 51.40 11.18 0.41
C GLN A 607 51.70 12.68 0.28
N LYS A 608 50.97 13.55 1.01
CA LYS A 608 51.31 14.97 1.06
C LYS A 608 52.53 15.17 1.98
N PRO A 609 53.61 15.81 1.49
CA PRO A 609 54.80 16.11 2.31
C PRO A 609 54.52 17.11 3.43
#